data_AF-A0ABD6CGL3-F1
#
_entry.id   AF-A0ABD6CGL3-F1
#
_cell.length_a   1.000
_cell.length_b   1.000
_cell.length_c   1.000
_cell.angle_alpha   90.00
_cell.angle_beta   90.00
_cell.angle_gamma   90.00
#
_symmetry.space_group_name_H-M   'P 1'
#
loop_
_entity.id
_entity.type
_entity.pdbx_description
1 polymer ?
#
loop_
_entity_poly.entity_id
_entity_poly.type
_entity_poly.pdbx_seq_one_letter_code
_entity_poly.pdbx_strand_id
1 'polypeptide(L)'
;MSGPSSPKRSSEGDLPNVGTQPSQSSTEFFSGEHAHTDAPRVKHVQKEWGHRNIYVPDALDEALDSVRADLGDSVEAEFGGQMAVTRHFYPVLIKLGLAQISDLSPAEFAAEVETIPGVGANEFTE
;
A
#
# COMPACT_ATOMS: atom_id res chain seq x y z
N MET A 1 73.88 -24.25 -0.85
CA MET A 1 73.27 -24.90 0.33
C MET A 1 72.10 -24.03 0.78
N SER A 2 70.90 -24.63 0.93
CA SER A 2 69.69 -24.20 1.70
C SER A 2 69.04 -22.85 1.35
N GLY A 3 67.74 -22.66 1.07
CA GLY A 3 66.49 -23.44 1.01
C GLY A 3 65.31 -22.43 0.86
N PRO A 4 64.08 -22.82 0.42
CA PRO A 4 62.97 -21.88 0.22
C PRO A 4 61.96 -21.83 1.39
N SER A 5 61.17 -20.76 1.49
CA SER A 5 59.89 -20.75 2.22
C SER A 5 58.90 -19.76 1.60
N SER A 6 57.72 -20.27 1.20
CA SER A 6 56.51 -19.50 0.84
C SER A 6 55.71 -19.11 2.10
N PRO A 7 54.64 -18.29 1.98
CA PRO A 7 53.30 -18.90 1.83
C PRO A 7 52.31 -18.16 0.90
N LYS A 8 51.22 -18.87 0.56
CA LYS A 8 50.07 -18.55 -0.33
C LYS A 8 48.96 -17.67 0.31
N ARG A 9 48.20 -16.93 -0.52
CA ARG A 9 46.71 -16.86 -0.59
C ARG A 9 46.29 -15.89 -1.74
N SER A 10 45.72 -16.37 -2.86
CA SER A 10 44.27 -16.54 -3.17
C SER A 10 43.49 -15.22 -3.30
N SER A 11 42.68 -14.89 -4.32
CA SER A 11 42.50 -15.22 -5.75
C SER A 11 41.28 -14.39 -6.19
N GLU A 12 41.36 -13.79 -7.38
CA GLU A 12 40.39 -12.89 -8.03
C GLU A 12 39.04 -13.53 -8.40
N GLY A 13 38.04 -12.69 -8.71
CA GLY A 13 36.80 -13.07 -9.40
C GLY A 13 35.71 -11.99 -9.22
N ASP A 14 35.74 -10.89 -9.97
CA ASP A 14 35.03 -10.62 -11.24
C ASP A 14 33.49 -10.46 -11.13
N LEU A 15 33.04 -9.23 -11.39
CA LEU A 15 31.63 -8.80 -11.42
C LEU A 15 31.06 -8.93 -12.85
N PRO A 16 29.84 -9.45 -13.07
CA PRO A 16 29.19 -9.33 -14.37
C PRO A 16 28.22 -8.14 -14.46
N ASN A 17 28.69 -7.16 -15.23
CA ASN A 17 28.02 -6.33 -16.24
C ASN A 17 26.48 -6.49 -16.45
N VAL A 18 25.74 -5.39 -16.26
CA VAL A 18 24.30 -5.24 -16.56
C VAL A 18 24.12 -4.84 -18.03
N GLY A 19 23.52 -5.71 -18.83
CA GLY A 19 23.15 -5.48 -20.24
C GLY A 19 21.63 -5.46 -20.46
N THR A 20 21.18 -4.56 -21.33
CA THR A 20 19.79 -4.14 -21.60
C THR A 20 19.09 -4.94 -22.72
N GLN A 21 17.81 -5.34 -22.49
CA GLN A 21 16.67 -5.65 -23.43
C GLN A 21 16.74 -6.85 -24.41
N PRO A 22 15.61 -7.28 -25.07
CA PRO A 22 14.16 -7.15 -24.82
C PRO A 22 13.34 -8.48 -24.94
N SER A 23 12.00 -8.36 -24.83
CA SER A 23 10.89 -9.36 -24.95
C SER A 23 11.01 -10.51 -25.97
N GLN A 24 10.51 -11.70 -25.58
CA GLN A 24 9.48 -12.54 -26.25
C GLN A 24 9.59 -14.02 -25.79
N SER A 25 8.51 -14.61 -25.26
CA SER A 25 7.94 -15.85 -25.81
C SER A 25 6.72 -16.29 -25.01
N SER A 26 5.64 -16.56 -25.74
CA SER A 26 4.36 -17.07 -25.29
C SER A 26 4.34 -18.59 -25.32
N THR A 27 3.40 -19.16 -24.56
CA THR A 27 2.72 -20.45 -24.76
C THR A 27 3.40 -21.70 -24.21
N GLU A 28 2.79 -22.32 -23.19
CA GLU A 28 2.30 -23.70 -23.30
C GLU A 28 0.97 -23.86 -22.54
N PHE A 29 0.04 -24.52 -23.23
CA PHE A 29 -1.33 -24.83 -22.82
C PHE A 29 -1.33 -26.04 -21.88
N PHE A 30 -2.11 -25.97 -20.80
CA PHE A 30 -2.72 -27.18 -20.25
C PHE A 30 -4.24 -27.03 -20.32
N SER A 31 -4.83 -27.73 -21.29
CA SER A 31 -6.25 -28.04 -21.31
C SER A 31 -6.57 -28.98 -20.15
N GLY A 32 -7.24 -28.45 -19.14
CA GLY A 32 -8.01 -29.21 -18.17
C GLY A 32 -9.44 -28.69 -18.21
N GLU A 33 -10.30 -29.39 -18.93
CA GLU A 33 -11.74 -29.16 -18.96
C GLU A 33 -12.33 -29.46 -17.58
N HIS A 34 -12.64 -28.42 -16.81
CA HIS A 34 -13.51 -28.51 -15.65
C HIS A 34 -14.46 -27.32 -15.61
N ALA A 35 -15.72 -27.62 -15.90
CA ALA A 35 -16.94 -27.02 -15.41
C ALA A 35 -17.01 -25.48 -15.33
N HIS A 36 -17.83 -24.93 -16.22
CA HIS A 36 -18.53 -23.66 -16.04
C HIS A 36 -18.99 -23.47 -14.59
N THR A 37 -18.25 -22.63 -13.87
CA THR A 37 -18.79 -21.80 -12.81
C THR A 37 -18.34 -20.40 -13.17
N ASP A 38 -19.24 -19.62 -13.79
CA ASP A 38 -19.12 -18.18 -13.85
C ASP A 38 -19.23 -17.65 -12.42
N ALA A 39 -18.17 -17.83 -11.63
CA ALA A 39 -17.95 -17.04 -10.44
C ALA A 39 -18.02 -15.58 -10.90
N PRO A 40 -18.84 -14.72 -10.27
CA PRO A 40 -18.92 -13.32 -10.67
C PRO A 40 -17.50 -12.78 -10.63
N ARG A 41 -16.96 -12.45 -11.82
CA ARG A 41 -15.62 -11.86 -11.94
C ARG A 41 -15.61 -10.67 -11.00
N VAL A 42 -14.94 -10.82 -9.86
CA VAL A 42 -14.82 -9.77 -8.86
C VAL A 42 -14.15 -8.62 -9.61
N LYS A 43 -14.95 -7.63 -10.02
CA LYS A 43 -14.46 -6.49 -10.79
C LYS A 43 -13.33 -5.89 -9.98
N HIS A 44 -12.11 -5.91 -10.49
CA HIS A 44 -10.98 -5.30 -9.82
C HIS A 44 -11.20 -3.80 -9.86
N VAL A 45 -11.79 -3.23 -8.81
CA VAL A 45 -12.05 -1.77 -8.71
C VAL A 45 -10.78 -0.95 -8.93
N GLN A 46 -9.62 -1.55 -8.63
CA GLN A 46 -8.29 -0.99 -8.91
C GLN A 46 -8.01 -0.73 -10.40
N LYS A 47 -8.70 -1.41 -11.34
CA LYS A 47 -8.59 -1.13 -12.78
C LYS A 47 -9.43 0.06 -13.24
N GLU A 48 -10.43 0.44 -12.44
CA GLU A 48 -11.39 1.50 -12.78
C GLU A 48 -11.13 2.78 -11.99
N TRP A 49 -10.46 2.70 -10.84
CA TRP A 49 -10.21 3.84 -9.95
C TRP A 49 -8.77 4.33 -10.03
N GLY A 50 -8.59 5.65 -9.99
CA GLY A 50 -7.27 6.26 -9.91
C GLY A 50 -6.58 5.96 -8.58
N HIS A 51 -5.30 5.63 -8.62
CA HIS A 51 -4.48 5.42 -7.44
C HIS A 51 -3.99 6.77 -6.87
N ARG A 52 -4.06 6.93 -5.54
CA ARG A 52 -3.45 8.05 -4.81
C ARG A 52 -2.79 7.55 -3.52
N ASN A 53 -1.61 8.07 -3.23
CA ASN A 53 -0.93 7.87 -1.95
C ASN A 53 -1.28 9.01 -1.00
N ILE A 54 -1.52 8.69 0.25
CA ILE A 54 -1.74 9.65 1.34
C ILE A 54 -0.75 9.29 2.44
N TYR A 55 -0.01 10.28 2.93
CA TYR A 55 0.89 10.11 4.07
C TYR A 55 0.10 10.39 5.35
N VAL A 56 0.24 9.50 6.33
CA VAL A 56 -0.48 9.56 7.61
C VAL A 56 0.56 9.56 8.72
N PRO A 57 0.54 10.54 9.66
CA PRO A 57 1.42 10.51 10.82
C PRO A 57 1.15 9.29 11.70
N ASP A 58 2.19 8.74 12.35
CA ASP A 58 2.11 7.49 13.13
C ASP A 58 0.95 7.47 14.13
N ALA A 59 0.73 8.56 14.87
CA ALA A 59 -0.38 8.65 15.84
C ALA A 59 -1.76 8.51 15.19
N LEU A 60 -1.93 9.01 13.96
CA LEU A 60 -3.17 8.87 13.21
C LEU A 60 -3.28 7.51 12.53
N ASP A 61 -2.15 6.89 12.15
CA ASP A 61 -2.10 5.52 11.62
C ASP A 61 -2.51 4.49 12.69
N GLU A 62 -2.02 4.64 13.92
CA GLU A 62 -2.44 3.81 15.06
C GLU A 62 -3.94 3.91 15.33
N ALA A 63 -4.49 5.14 15.32
CA ALA A 63 -5.92 5.37 15.50
C ALA A 63 -6.74 4.77 14.33
N LEU A 64 -6.26 4.92 13.10
CA LEU A 64 -6.87 4.37 11.90
C LEU A 64 -6.95 2.84 11.95
N ASP A 65 -5.87 2.19 12.38
CA ASP A 65 -5.80 0.74 12.51
C ASP A 65 -6.73 0.20 13.60
N SER A 66 -6.82 0.89 14.75
CA SER A 66 -7.77 0.54 15.82
C SER A 66 -9.21 0.63 15.33
N VAL A 67 -9.60 1.77 14.74
CA VAL A 67 -10.98 1.97 14.23
C VAL A 67 -11.32 0.95 13.15
N ARG A 68 -10.36 0.64 12.27
CA ARG A 68 -10.54 -0.37 11.22
C ARG A 68 -10.80 -1.76 11.81
N ALA A 69 -10.04 -2.17 12.83
CA ALA A 69 -10.17 -3.46 13.47
C ALA A 69 -11.54 -3.59 14.17
N ASP A 70 -11.88 -2.61 15.02
CA ASP A 70 -13.14 -2.61 15.79
C ASP A 70 -14.37 -2.64 14.87
N LEU A 71 -14.33 -1.85 13.79
CA LEU A 71 -15.42 -1.83 12.81
C LEU A 71 -15.47 -3.13 11.99
N GLY A 72 -14.31 -3.71 11.67
CA GLY A 72 -14.21 -5.01 11.00
C GLY A 72 -14.88 -6.12 11.80
N ASP A 73 -14.56 -6.21 13.09
CA ASP A 73 -15.14 -7.17 14.02
C ASP A 73 -16.65 -6.97 14.17
N SER A 74 -17.10 -5.71 14.25
CA SER A 74 -18.53 -5.37 14.34
C SER A 74 -19.29 -5.76 13.07
N VAL A 75 -18.74 -5.48 11.89
CA VAL A 75 -19.33 -5.86 10.60
C VAL A 75 -19.40 -7.38 10.45
N GLU A 76 -18.36 -8.10 10.87
CA GLU A 76 -18.35 -9.55 10.84
C GLU A 76 -19.41 -10.14 11.79
N ALA A 77 -19.51 -9.60 13.01
CA ALA A 77 -20.52 -10.03 13.98
C ALA A 77 -21.96 -9.76 13.52
N GLU A 78 -22.21 -8.62 12.87
CA GLU A 78 -23.56 -8.22 12.44
C GLU A 78 -23.99 -8.86 11.11
N PHE A 79 -23.09 -8.93 10.13
CA PHE A 79 -23.42 -9.34 8.77
C PHE A 79 -22.84 -10.70 8.37
N GLY A 80 -22.04 -11.34 9.24
CA GLY A 80 -21.41 -12.64 8.98
C GLY A 80 -20.39 -12.62 7.85
N GLY A 81 -19.86 -11.44 7.51
CA GLY A 81 -18.95 -11.24 6.38
C GLY A 81 -17.81 -10.28 6.70
N GLN A 82 -16.66 -10.50 6.05
CA GLN A 82 -15.47 -9.69 6.28
C GLN A 82 -15.53 -8.34 5.57
N MET A 83 -15.17 -7.26 6.27
CA MET A 83 -15.01 -5.94 5.68
C MET A 83 -13.75 -5.87 4.79
N ALA A 84 -13.93 -5.68 3.48
CA ALA A 84 -12.81 -5.44 2.56
C ALA A 84 -12.26 -4.01 2.72
N VAL A 85 -11.09 -3.87 3.35
CA VAL A 85 -10.47 -2.58 3.69
C VAL A 85 -10.36 -1.62 2.50
N THR A 86 -9.85 -2.10 1.37
CA THR A 86 -9.60 -1.28 0.17
C THR A 86 -10.86 -0.88 -0.58
N ARG A 87 -11.95 -1.64 -0.44
CA ARG A 87 -13.20 -1.43 -1.20
C ARG A 87 -14.31 -0.82 -0.36
N HIS A 88 -14.26 -0.99 0.96
CA HIS A 88 -15.29 -0.54 1.88
C HIS A 88 -14.74 0.56 2.80
N PHE A 89 -13.74 0.22 3.62
CA PHE A 89 -13.29 1.11 4.70
C PHE A 89 -12.70 2.42 4.19
N TYR A 90 -11.63 2.40 3.38
CA TYR A 90 -10.98 3.63 2.92
C TYR A 90 -11.88 4.53 2.06
N PRO A 91 -12.68 4.00 1.10
CA PRO A 91 -13.63 4.84 0.36
C PRO A 91 -14.67 5.53 1.26
N VAL A 92 -15.19 4.84 2.27
CA VAL A 92 -16.14 5.43 3.23
C VAL A 92 -15.45 6.47 4.10
N LEU A 93 -14.25 6.19 4.62
CA LEU A 93 -13.45 7.13 5.38
C LEU A 93 -13.21 8.44 4.61
N ILE A 94 -12.74 8.33 3.37
CA ILE A 94 -12.49 9.51 2.52
C ILE A 94 -13.79 10.27 2.25
N LYS A 95 -14.89 9.58 1.96
CA LYS A 95 -16.18 10.24 1.70
C LYS A 95 -16.68 11.03 2.93
N LEU A 96 -16.59 10.44 4.12
CA LEU A 96 -17.01 11.08 5.36
C LEU A 96 -16.09 12.26 5.72
N GLY A 97 -14.77 12.07 5.59
CA GLY A 97 -13.80 13.14 5.82
C GLY A 97 -13.98 14.33 4.87
N LEU A 98 -14.24 14.07 3.58
CA LEU A 98 -14.53 15.14 2.61
C LEU A 98 -15.79 15.93 2.95
N ALA A 99 -16.85 15.25 3.40
CA ALA A 99 -18.08 15.92 3.83
C ALA A 99 -17.81 16.82 5.05
N GLN A 100 -17.05 16.34 6.03
CA GLN A 100 -16.69 17.12 7.20
C GLN A 100 -15.81 18.33 6.83
N ILE A 101 -14.78 18.12 6.01
CA ILE A 101 -13.88 19.20 5.57
C ILE A 101 -14.64 20.26 4.75
N SER A 102 -15.63 19.88 3.93
CA SER A 102 -16.40 20.84 3.14
C SER A 102 -17.25 21.79 3.96
N ASP A 103 -17.57 21.42 5.21
CA ASP A 103 -18.35 22.24 6.13
C ASP A 103 -17.48 23.19 6.99
N LEU A 104 -16.14 23.04 6.96
CA LEU A 104 -15.23 23.87 7.74
C LEU A 104 -14.94 25.20 7.05
N SER A 105 -14.90 26.27 7.84
CA SER A 105 -14.25 27.52 7.43
C SER A 105 -12.73 27.35 7.37
N PRO A 106 -12.00 28.24 6.66
CA PRO A 106 -10.54 28.19 6.62
C PRO A 106 -9.87 28.26 8.00
N ALA A 107 -10.46 29.02 8.94
CA ALA A 107 -9.93 29.14 10.30
C ALA A 107 -10.13 27.85 11.11
N GLU A 108 -11.28 27.19 10.98
CA GLU A 108 -11.53 25.90 11.63
C GLU A 108 -10.64 24.81 11.05
N PHE A 109 -10.46 24.79 9.72
CA PHE A 109 -9.52 23.87 9.09
C PHE A 109 -8.08 24.07 9.58
N ALA A 110 -7.63 25.32 9.68
CA ALA A 110 -6.29 25.62 10.22
C ALA A 110 -6.13 25.17 11.68
N ALA A 111 -7.17 25.33 12.51
CA ALA A 111 -7.17 24.85 13.88
C ALA A 111 -7.06 23.31 13.95
N GLU A 112 -7.76 22.58 13.08
CA GLU A 112 -7.63 21.11 13.00
C GLU A 112 -6.21 20.68 12.61
N VAL A 113 -5.55 21.40 11.70
CA VAL A 113 -4.16 21.13 11.33
C VAL A 113 -3.22 21.23 12.53
N GLU A 114 -3.39 22.23 13.39
CA GLU A 114 -2.57 22.39 14.61
C GLU A 114 -2.73 21.23 15.61
N THR A 115 -3.81 20.47 15.54
CA THR A 115 -4.02 19.31 16.42
C THR A 115 -3.25 18.07 15.97
N ILE A 116 -2.79 18.03 14.71
CA ILE A 116 -2.13 16.87 14.12
C ILE A 116 -0.62 16.97 14.36
N PRO A 117 -0.02 16.06 15.15
CA PRO A 117 1.42 16.10 15.41
C PRO A 117 2.23 15.99 14.12
N GLY A 118 3.16 16.93 13.92
CA GLY A 118 4.04 16.94 12.75
C GLY A 118 3.47 17.62 11.50
N VAL A 119 2.23 18.15 11.55
CA VAL A 119 1.64 18.96 10.49
C VAL A 119 1.49 20.38 11.01
N GLY A 120 2.50 21.23 10.81
CA GLY A 120 2.51 22.59 11.36
C GLY A 120 1.67 23.58 10.55
N ALA A 121 0.79 24.34 11.19
CA ALA A 121 0.02 25.43 10.55
C ALA A 121 0.89 26.62 10.07
N ASN A 122 2.17 26.61 10.43
CA ASN A 122 3.18 27.61 10.04
C ASN A 122 3.29 27.74 8.50
N GLU A 123 2.84 26.74 7.75
CA GLU A 123 2.87 26.66 6.29
C GLU A 123 1.77 27.49 5.60
N PHE A 124 0.79 28.03 6.32
CA PHE A 124 -0.28 28.85 5.72
C PHE A 124 0.12 30.31 5.42
N THR A 125 1.32 30.72 5.82
CA THR A 125 1.80 32.12 5.74
C THR A 125 2.98 32.36 4.80
N GLU A 126 3.35 31.38 3.97
CA GLU A 126 4.33 31.58 2.87
C GLU A 126 3.72 32.17 1.59
#